data_AF-A0A9Q0FPR1-F1
#
_entry.id   AF-A0A9Q0FPR1-F1
#
_cell.length_a   1.000
_cell.length_b   1.000
_cell.length_c   1.000
_cell.angle_alpha   90.00
_cell.angle_beta   90.00
_cell.angle_gamma   90.00
#
_symmetry.space_group_name_H-M   'P 1'
#
loop_
_entity.id
_entity.type
_entity.pdbx_description
1 polymer ?
#
loop_
_entity_poly.entity_id
_entity_poly.type
_entity_poly.pdbx_seq_one_letter_code
_entity_poly.pdbx_strand_id
1 'polypeptide(L)'
;MERPNLLIITTLGFMLTVAESMRFDLLSGNTKCISEDIKGNAMTVGKYTVVNPNEGYPVPDTHKVTVRVTSPFGNNYHHGDHADSGHFAFTAAEAGDYTACFWAPAHKPEMTVTVEFEWKSGVAAKDWSKLAKKGKIEGMELELKKLFDTVTAIHEEMFYLRAREEEMQQLNRSTNSKMAGLSFLSLVNCVSMSHLKQIHALSFVAKLQNHHLVLAKILRFTAVSPSGDLSYAHRLFDKIPQPNTFLYNTLIRGYAKSLYPSYSVNLFNQMRRSRVDPDEYSFNFLIKARSRVRASEVHDRGSGGERDEIHGATMERDYGVKANIEHYGCVINMLGQAGQLDKAYELTDSLPIPGNEVVWEALLTACRTYCDVVLAERVVKKLSELRPDDEVRYYNVLYNIYVAAGRTAEVNEVRSENHLLLC
;
A
#
# COMPACT_ATOMS: atom_id res chain seq x y z
N MET A 1 -52.82 18.94 -29.65
CA MET A 1 -52.71 20.05 -28.69
C MET A 1 -52.92 19.49 -27.29
N GLU A 2 -51.94 19.75 -26.43
CA GLU A 2 -52.00 19.81 -24.96
C GLU A 2 -52.51 18.59 -24.15
N ARG A 3 -51.53 17.93 -23.50
CA ARG A 3 -51.66 17.30 -22.17
C ARG A 3 -52.04 18.38 -21.12
N PRO A 4 -52.47 18.10 -19.87
CA PRO A 4 -52.34 16.87 -19.08
C PRO A 4 -53.56 16.56 -18.16
N ASN A 5 -53.55 15.42 -17.45
CA ASN A 5 -53.81 15.45 -16.01
C ASN A 5 -53.28 14.22 -15.27
N LEU A 6 -52.50 14.55 -14.26
CA LEU A 6 -51.80 13.75 -13.29
C LEU A 6 -52.82 13.21 -12.27
N LEU A 7 -52.83 11.93 -11.92
CA LEU A 7 -53.25 11.53 -10.58
C LEU A 7 -52.66 10.18 -10.15
N ILE A 8 -51.61 10.31 -9.34
CA ILE A 8 -51.39 9.66 -8.03
C ILE A 8 -51.46 8.14 -7.97
N ILE A 9 -50.26 7.59 -7.75
CA ILE A 9 -49.93 6.25 -7.28
C ILE A 9 -50.65 5.96 -5.96
N THR A 10 -51.47 4.92 -5.95
CA THR A 10 -51.84 4.16 -4.76
C THR A 10 -51.47 2.69 -5.00
N THR A 11 -50.19 2.36 -4.91
CA THR A 11 -49.78 0.97 -4.68
C THR A 11 -50.06 0.65 -3.21
N LEU A 12 -51.33 0.37 -2.96
CA LEU A 12 -51.82 -0.38 -1.82
C LEU A 12 -51.04 -1.71 -1.79
N GLY A 13 -50.34 -1.96 -0.68
CA GLY A 13 -49.62 -3.21 -0.48
C GLY A 13 -50.57 -4.40 -0.64
N PHE A 14 -50.52 -5.06 -1.80
CA PHE A 14 -51.08 -6.38 -1.94
C PHE A 14 -50.05 -7.35 -1.38
N MET A 15 -50.29 -7.74 -0.14
CA MET A 15 -49.76 -8.94 0.48
C MET A 15 -49.82 -10.09 -0.54
N LEU A 16 -48.67 -10.42 -1.14
CA LEU A 16 -48.48 -11.75 -1.72
C LEU A 16 -48.40 -12.70 -0.53
N THR A 17 -49.57 -13.15 -0.08
CA THR A 17 -49.68 -14.32 0.79
C THR A 17 -49.04 -15.47 0.04
N VAL A 18 -47.89 -15.94 0.53
CA VAL A 18 -47.27 -17.18 0.05
C VAL A 18 -48.26 -18.29 0.36
N ALA A 19 -48.99 -18.79 -0.65
CA ALA A 19 -49.91 -19.90 -0.47
C ALA A 19 -49.09 -21.19 -0.32
N GLU A 20 -49.08 -21.77 0.88
CA GLU A 20 -48.27 -22.96 1.20
C GLU A 20 -48.92 -24.30 0.82
N SER A 21 -50.15 -24.31 0.29
CA SER A 21 -50.76 -25.52 -0.29
C SER A 21 -51.62 -25.16 -1.51
N MET A 22 -51.65 -26.05 -2.51
CA MET A 22 -52.50 -25.91 -3.68
C MET A 22 -53.73 -26.81 -3.54
N ARG A 23 -54.91 -26.25 -3.80
CA ARG A 23 -56.16 -27.03 -3.88
C ARG A 23 -56.71 -27.01 -5.30
N PHE A 24 -57.08 -28.18 -5.82
CA PHE A 24 -57.66 -28.29 -7.15
C PHE A 24 -58.71 -29.40 -7.20
N ASP A 25 -59.69 -29.22 -8.09
CA ASP A 25 -60.73 -30.20 -8.33
C ASP A 25 -60.34 -31.14 -9.48
N LEU A 26 -60.63 -32.42 -9.28
CA LEU A 26 -60.35 -33.52 -10.20
C LEU A 26 -61.66 -34.22 -10.55
N LEU A 27 -62.01 -34.25 -11.84
CA LEU A 27 -63.18 -34.98 -12.32
C LEU A 27 -62.91 -36.48 -12.38
N SER A 28 -63.86 -37.31 -11.92
CA SER A 28 -63.75 -38.78 -11.95
C SER A 28 -63.47 -39.29 -13.35
N GLY A 29 -62.44 -40.11 -13.52
CA GLY A 29 -61.98 -40.63 -14.82
C GLY A 29 -60.93 -39.76 -15.54
N ASN A 30 -60.68 -38.53 -15.08
CA ASN A 30 -59.63 -37.67 -15.64
C ASN A 30 -58.35 -37.70 -14.80
N THR A 31 -57.22 -37.39 -15.46
CA THR A 31 -55.91 -37.25 -14.82
C THR A 31 -55.48 -35.80 -14.83
N LYS A 32 -54.95 -35.31 -13.70
CA LYS A 32 -54.35 -33.98 -13.60
C LYS A 32 -52.93 -34.10 -13.06
N CYS A 33 -51.98 -33.50 -13.77
CA CYS A 33 -50.57 -33.54 -13.42
C CYS A 33 -50.06 -32.15 -13.06
N ILE A 34 -49.18 -32.10 -12.07
CA ILE A 34 -48.48 -30.89 -11.62
C ILE A 34 -46.99 -31.17 -11.72
N SER A 35 -46.26 -30.28 -12.37
CA SER A 35 -44.82 -30.40 -12.58
C SER A 35 -44.07 -29.27 -11.89
N GLU A 36 -42.89 -29.59 -11.35
CA GLU A 36 -41.98 -28.64 -10.72
C GLU A 36 -40.54 -28.92 -11.17
N ASP A 37 -39.79 -27.88 -11.52
CA ASP A 37 -38.37 -27.98 -11.85
C ASP A 37 -37.54 -28.09 -10.56
N ILE A 38 -36.97 -29.26 -10.32
CA ILE A 38 -36.23 -29.57 -9.10
C ILE A 38 -34.76 -29.74 -9.45
N LYS A 39 -33.89 -29.03 -8.72
CA LYS A 39 -32.44 -29.15 -8.88
C LYS A 39 -31.93 -30.53 -8.42
N GLY A 40 -30.91 -31.04 -9.10
CA GLY A 40 -30.25 -32.29 -8.73
C GLY A 40 -29.71 -32.25 -7.30
N ASN A 41 -29.81 -33.38 -6.61
CA ASN A 41 -29.51 -33.58 -5.19
C ASN A 41 -30.36 -32.73 -4.22
N ALA A 42 -31.43 -32.08 -4.67
CA ALA A 42 -32.37 -31.39 -3.78
C ALA A 42 -33.35 -32.39 -3.14
N MET A 43 -33.55 -32.27 -1.83
CA MET A 43 -34.56 -33.02 -1.12
C MET A 43 -35.95 -32.44 -1.40
N THR A 44 -36.92 -33.31 -1.63
CA THR A 44 -38.29 -32.94 -1.98
C THR A 44 -39.25 -33.73 -1.14
N VAL A 45 -40.24 -33.04 -0.58
CA VAL A 45 -41.30 -33.62 0.22
C VAL A 45 -42.63 -33.14 -0.35
N GLY A 46 -43.56 -34.08 -0.55
CA GLY A 46 -44.92 -33.76 -0.95
C GLY A 46 -45.93 -34.47 -0.09
N LYS A 47 -47.07 -33.80 0.15
CA LYS A 47 -48.20 -34.33 0.90
C LYS A 47 -49.48 -34.03 0.16
N TYR A 48 -50.33 -35.03 -0.02
CA TYR A 48 -51.64 -34.85 -0.62
C TYR A 48 -52.74 -35.45 0.25
N THR A 49 -53.91 -34.83 0.24
CA THR A 49 -55.10 -35.27 0.94
C THR A 49 -56.34 -34.94 0.12
N VAL A 50 -57.23 -35.90 -0.03
CA VAL A 50 -58.56 -35.68 -0.60
C VAL A 50 -59.43 -34.98 0.45
N VAL A 51 -59.96 -33.81 0.10
CA VAL A 51 -60.81 -33.03 0.99
C VAL A 51 -62.20 -33.65 1.00
N ASN A 52 -62.64 -34.17 2.16
CA ASN A 52 -63.99 -34.69 2.32
C ASN A 52 -64.96 -33.57 2.73
N PRO A 53 -65.97 -33.23 1.92
CA PRO A 53 -66.94 -32.19 2.26
C PRO A 53 -67.87 -32.57 3.43
N ASN A 54 -67.97 -33.86 3.79
CA ASN A 54 -68.75 -34.32 4.94
C ASN A 54 -67.81 -34.65 6.10
N GLU A 55 -67.48 -33.66 6.93
CA GLU A 55 -66.65 -33.84 8.12
C GLU A 55 -67.28 -34.89 9.08
N GLY A 56 -66.54 -35.96 9.38
CA GLY A 56 -66.93 -36.99 10.35
C GLY A 56 -67.28 -38.38 9.80
N TYR A 57 -67.30 -38.58 8.48
CA TYR A 57 -67.45 -39.91 7.85
C TYR A 57 -66.22 -40.26 7.00
N PRO A 58 -65.83 -41.55 6.87
CA PRO A 58 -64.67 -41.95 6.07
C PRO A 58 -64.89 -41.65 4.58
N VAL A 59 -63.81 -41.27 3.88
CA VAL A 59 -63.85 -40.96 2.45
C VAL A 59 -64.31 -42.20 1.67
N PRO A 60 -65.41 -42.11 0.90
CA PRO A 60 -65.87 -43.24 0.10
C PRO A 60 -64.79 -43.71 -0.88
N ASP A 61 -64.70 -45.01 -1.13
CA ASP A 61 -63.69 -45.56 -2.06
C ASP A 61 -63.76 -44.95 -3.46
N THR A 62 -64.94 -44.46 -3.87
CA THR A 62 -65.15 -43.76 -5.15
C THR A 62 -64.45 -42.40 -5.23
N HIS A 63 -64.09 -41.79 -4.11
CA HIS A 63 -63.41 -40.49 -4.03
C HIS A 63 -61.91 -40.61 -3.76
N LYS A 64 -61.40 -41.83 -3.56
CA LYS A 64 -59.97 -42.05 -3.37
C LYS A 64 -59.22 -41.87 -4.69
N VAL A 65 -58.04 -41.28 -4.62
CA VAL A 65 -57.22 -40.94 -5.79
C VAL A 65 -56.00 -41.84 -5.86
N THR A 66 -55.58 -42.14 -7.08
CA THR A 66 -54.28 -42.76 -7.33
C THR A 66 -53.30 -41.67 -7.73
N VAL A 67 -52.13 -41.69 -7.10
CA VAL A 67 -51.09 -40.68 -7.25
C VAL A 67 -49.80 -41.36 -7.69
N ARG A 68 -49.13 -40.75 -8.66
CA ARG A 68 -47.80 -41.19 -9.08
C ARG A 68 -46.87 -40.00 -9.27
N VAL A 69 -45.67 -40.11 -8.72
CA VAL A 69 -44.61 -39.10 -8.84
C VAL A 69 -43.45 -39.67 -9.64
N THR A 70 -43.10 -39.00 -10.73
CA THR A 70 -42.05 -39.46 -11.65
C THR A 70 -41.03 -38.37 -11.96
N SER A 71 -39.79 -38.78 -12.25
CA SER A 71 -38.75 -37.89 -12.77
C SER A 71 -38.92 -37.57 -14.26
N PRO A 72 -38.17 -36.60 -14.80
CA PRO A 72 -38.15 -36.29 -16.24
C PRO A 72 -37.91 -37.52 -17.13
N PHE A 73 -37.08 -38.45 -16.66
CA PHE A 73 -36.75 -39.69 -17.38
C PHE A 73 -37.71 -40.87 -17.10
N GLY A 74 -38.80 -40.64 -16.35
CA GLY A 74 -39.85 -41.63 -16.10
C GLY A 74 -39.62 -42.57 -14.91
N ASN A 75 -38.57 -42.38 -14.10
CA ASN A 75 -38.37 -43.17 -12.88
C ASN A 75 -39.44 -42.83 -11.84
N ASN A 76 -40.03 -43.85 -11.22
CA ASN A 76 -41.11 -43.70 -10.24
C ASN A 76 -40.56 -43.56 -8.81
N TYR A 77 -40.86 -42.44 -8.15
CA TYR A 77 -40.43 -42.13 -6.78
C TYR A 77 -41.52 -42.36 -5.74
N HIS A 78 -42.79 -42.29 -6.15
CA HIS A 78 -43.91 -42.56 -5.27
C HIS A 78 -45.12 -43.04 -6.06
N HIS A 79 -45.79 -44.06 -5.53
CA HIS A 79 -47.05 -44.54 -6.06
C HIS A 79 -47.99 -44.85 -4.89
N GLY A 80 -49.06 -44.08 -4.77
CA GLY A 80 -50.18 -44.35 -3.87
C GLY A 80 -51.38 -44.78 -4.70
N ASP A 81 -51.92 -45.96 -4.44
CA ASP A 81 -53.08 -46.49 -5.18
C ASP A 81 -54.33 -46.46 -4.31
N HIS A 82 -55.42 -45.91 -4.85
CA HIS A 82 -56.69 -45.71 -4.14
C HIS A 82 -56.48 -45.15 -2.72
N ALA A 83 -55.78 -44.03 -2.62
CA ALA A 83 -55.46 -43.37 -1.36
C ALA A 83 -56.33 -42.11 -1.15
N ASP A 84 -56.75 -41.89 0.09
CA ASP A 84 -57.40 -40.65 0.53
C ASP A 84 -56.38 -39.62 1.02
N SER A 85 -55.20 -40.06 1.49
CA SER A 85 -54.06 -39.19 1.78
C SER A 85 -52.73 -39.92 1.63
N GLY A 86 -51.65 -39.15 1.44
CA GLY A 86 -50.31 -39.70 1.30
C GLY A 86 -49.23 -38.66 1.55
N HIS A 87 -48.02 -39.15 1.86
CA HIS A 87 -46.82 -38.33 1.93
C HIS A 87 -45.67 -39.07 1.26
N PHE A 88 -44.79 -38.31 0.61
CA PHE A 88 -43.59 -38.84 0.00
C PHE A 88 -42.40 -37.91 0.25
N ALA A 89 -41.22 -38.50 0.36
CA ALA A 89 -39.98 -37.78 0.49
C ALA A 89 -38.90 -38.50 -0.32
N PHE A 90 -38.19 -37.77 -1.16
CA PHE A 90 -37.05 -38.30 -1.91
C PHE A 90 -36.00 -37.22 -2.13
N THR A 91 -34.80 -37.63 -2.53
CA THR A 91 -33.76 -36.71 -3.02
C THR A 91 -33.69 -36.88 -4.53
N ALA A 92 -33.88 -35.80 -5.28
CA ALA A 92 -33.82 -35.82 -6.73
C ALA A 92 -32.40 -36.23 -7.15
N ALA A 93 -32.25 -37.36 -7.85
CA ALA A 93 -30.93 -37.79 -8.33
C ALA A 93 -30.39 -36.83 -9.41
N GLU A 94 -31.30 -36.20 -10.16
CA GLU A 94 -30.99 -35.40 -11.35
C GLU A 94 -31.81 -34.11 -11.33
N ALA A 95 -31.36 -33.09 -12.06
CA ALA A 95 -32.09 -31.84 -12.17
C ALA A 95 -33.13 -31.90 -13.30
N GLY A 96 -34.33 -31.37 -13.09
CA GLY A 96 -35.35 -31.16 -14.13
C GLY A 96 -36.79 -31.25 -13.61
N ASP A 97 -37.74 -31.33 -14.52
CA ASP A 97 -39.19 -31.33 -14.24
C ASP A 97 -39.71 -32.66 -13.68
N TYR A 98 -39.86 -32.72 -12.35
CA TYR A 98 -40.55 -33.82 -11.70
C TYR A 98 -42.06 -33.57 -11.73
N THR A 99 -42.84 -34.63 -11.93
CA THR A 99 -44.28 -34.51 -12.14
C THR A 99 -45.05 -35.45 -11.21
N ALA A 100 -46.07 -34.92 -10.53
CA ALA A 100 -47.04 -35.68 -9.76
C ALA A 100 -48.38 -35.67 -10.49
N CYS A 101 -48.84 -36.85 -10.89
CA CYS A 101 -50.11 -37.07 -11.57
C CYS A 101 -51.12 -37.73 -10.64
N PHE A 102 -52.33 -37.18 -10.62
CA PHE A 102 -53.46 -37.62 -9.81
C PHE A 102 -54.61 -38.01 -10.72
N TRP A 103 -55.23 -39.16 -10.50
CA TRP A 103 -56.45 -39.56 -11.17
C TRP A 103 -57.37 -40.32 -10.22
N ALA A 104 -58.69 -40.14 -10.41
CA ALA A 104 -59.72 -40.85 -9.66
C ALA A 104 -60.41 -41.88 -10.56
N PRO A 105 -60.87 -43.03 -10.02
CA PRO A 105 -61.65 -44.00 -10.78
C PRO A 105 -62.88 -43.35 -11.43
N ALA A 106 -63.24 -43.78 -12.65
CA ALA A 106 -64.41 -43.24 -13.34
C ALA A 106 -65.72 -43.64 -12.63
N HIS A 107 -66.59 -42.68 -12.40
CA HIS A 107 -67.89 -42.88 -11.74
C HIS A 107 -69.03 -42.27 -12.57
N LYS A 108 -70.25 -42.85 -12.48
CA LYS A 108 -71.48 -42.30 -13.10
C LYS A 108 -72.60 -42.13 -12.06
N PRO A 109 -73.20 -40.94 -11.92
CA PRO A 109 -72.88 -39.69 -12.60
C PRO A 109 -71.47 -39.18 -12.22
N GLU A 110 -70.87 -38.36 -13.09
CA GLU A 110 -69.52 -37.81 -12.89
C GLU A 110 -69.46 -37.02 -11.59
N MET A 111 -68.38 -37.24 -10.83
CA MET A 111 -68.13 -36.54 -9.56
C MET A 111 -66.83 -35.75 -9.62
N THR A 112 -66.78 -34.65 -8.88
CA THR A 112 -65.56 -33.87 -8.64
C THR A 112 -64.99 -34.22 -7.27
N VAL A 113 -63.69 -34.51 -7.24
CA VAL A 113 -62.91 -34.77 -6.04
C VAL A 113 -61.92 -33.62 -5.85
N THR A 114 -62.01 -32.90 -4.73
CA THR A 114 -61.07 -31.83 -4.41
C THR A 114 -59.84 -32.42 -3.71
N VAL A 115 -58.65 -32.19 -4.28
CA VAL A 115 -57.37 -32.62 -3.70
C VAL A 115 -56.61 -31.40 -3.21
N GLU A 116 -56.20 -31.45 -1.95
CA GLU A 116 -55.19 -30.54 -1.40
C GLU A 116 -53.82 -31.18 -1.55
N PHE A 117 -52.90 -30.47 -2.19
CA PHE A 117 -51.56 -30.93 -2.47
C PHE A 117 -50.53 -29.86 -2.13
N GLU A 118 -49.55 -30.27 -1.34
CA GLU A 118 -48.39 -29.47 -0.95
C GLU A 118 -47.14 -30.14 -1.54
N TRP A 119 -46.36 -29.37 -2.30
CA TRP A 119 -45.07 -29.79 -2.84
C TRP A 119 -44.02 -28.79 -2.36
N LYS A 120 -43.01 -29.28 -1.64
CA LYS A 120 -41.88 -28.47 -1.15
C LYS A 120 -40.58 -29.09 -1.61
N SER A 121 -39.71 -28.28 -2.24
CA SER A 121 -38.40 -28.70 -2.73
C SER A 121 -37.26 -27.89 -2.10
N GLY A 122 -36.07 -28.49 -1.98
CA GLY A 122 -34.85 -27.86 -1.49
C GLY A 122 -34.89 -27.48 0.00
N VAL A 123 -34.51 -26.24 0.31
CA VAL A 123 -34.37 -25.77 1.71
C VAL A 123 -35.72 -25.72 2.43
N ALA A 124 -36.83 -25.56 1.70
CA ALA A 124 -38.19 -25.55 2.24
C ALA A 124 -38.71 -26.96 2.60
N ALA A 125 -38.07 -28.04 2.10
CA ALA A 125 -38.45 -29.43 2.36
C ALA A 125 -37.78 -30.04 3.62
N LYS A 126 -37.04 -29.23 4.38
CA LYS A 126 -36.12 -29.67 5.45
C LYS A 126 -36.83 -29.92 6.78
N ASP A 127 -37.72 -30.92 6.83
CA ASP A 127 -38.19 -31.49 8.10
C ASP A 127 -37.24 -32.61 8.57
N TRP A 128 -36.10 -32.19 9.12
CA TRP A 128 -34.95 -33.05 9.49
C TRP A 128 -35.23 -34.07 10.61
N SER A 129 -36.32 -33.89 11.36
CA SER A 129 -36.55 -34.59 12.62
C SER A 129 -37.05 -36.03 12.47
N LYS A 130 -37.52 -36.44 11.27
CA LYS A 130 -38.13 -37.78 11.09
C LYS A 130 -37.38 -38.76 10.17
N LEU A 131 -36.25 -38.38 9.56
CA LEU A 131 -35.53 -39.24 8.59
C LEU A 131 -34.08 -39.57 8.97
N ALA A 132 -33.71 -39.41 10.24
CA ALA A 132 -32.36 -39.66 10.73
C ALA A 132 -32.11 -41.12 11.13
N LYS A 133 -31.64 -41.98 10.22
CA LYS A 133 -30.99 -43.26 10.61
C LYS A 133 -29.56 -42.99 11.11
N LYS A 134 -29.38 -43.24 12.40
CA LYS A 134 -28.31 -42.95 13.38
C LYS A 134 -26.81 -43.15 12.99
N GLY A 135 -26.47 -43.69 11.82
CA GLY A 135 -25.07 -44.08 11.51
C GLY A 135 -24.25 -43.09 10.67
N LYS A 136 -24.86 -42.41 9.68
CA LYS A 136 -24.17 -41.42 8.82
C LYS A 136 -24.22 -39.99 9.35
N ILE A 137 -25.11 -39.75 10.30
CA ILE A 137 -25.37 -38.42 10.85
C ILE A 137 -24.28 -38.02 11.83
N GLU A 138 -23.77 -38.93 12.66
CA GLU A 138 -22.70 -38.61 13.61
C GLU A 138 -21.41 -38.17 12.91
N GLY A 139 -21.06 -38.77 11.76
CA GLY A 139 -19.89 -38.38 10.98
C GLY A 139 -20.03 -37.02 10.29
N MET A 140 -21.21 -36.74 9.72
CA MET A 140 -21.50 -35.44 9.12
C MET A 140 -21.71 -34.34 10.17
N GLU A 141 -22.31 -34.65 11.31
CA GLU A 141 -22.44 -33.73 12.46
C GLU A 141 -21.06 -33.38 13.02
N LEU A 142 -20.14 -34.34 13.08
CA LEU A 142 -18.77 -34.07 13.51
C LEU A 142 -18.04 -33.14 12.53
N GLU A 143 -18.12 -33.40 11.23
CA GLU A 143 -17.48 -32.52 10.22
C GLU A 143 -18.16 -31.14 10.15
N LEU A 144 -19.48 -31.08 10.28
CA LEU A 144 -20.22 -29.82 10.34
C LEU A 144 -19.87 -29.04 11.61
N LYS A 145 -19.71 -29.73 12.75
CA LYS A 145 -19.29 -29.13 14.01
C LYS A 145 -17.85 -28.64 13.93
N LYS A 146 -16.92 -29.40 13.35
CA LYS A 146 -15.55 -28.92 13.07
C LYS A 146 -15.56 -27.68 12.19
N LEU A 147 -16.32 -27.68 11.10
CA LEU A 147 -16.47 -26.50 10.23
C LEU A 147 -17.04 -25.31 10.99
N PHE A 148 -18.09 -25.51 11.78
CA PHE A 148 -18.69 -24.47 12.60
C PHE A 148 -17.70 -23.91 13.63
N ASP A 149 -16.95 -24.78 14.31
CA ASP A 149 -15.92 -24.40 15.28
C ASP A 149 -14.78 -23.63 14.59
N THR A 150 -14.34 -24.03 13.38
CA THR A 150 -13.33 -23.28 12.62
C THR A 150 -13.82 -21.92 12.15
N VAL A 151 -15.07 -21.82 11.69
CA VAL A 151 -15.66 -20.53 11.28
C VAL A 151 -15.81 -19.61 12.49
N THR A 152 -16.22 -20.16 13.63
CA THR A 152 -16.33 -19.40 14.89
C THR A 152 -14.95 -18.92 15.34
N ALA A 153 -13.92 -19.77 15.28
CA ALA A 153 -12.54 -19.38 15.60
C ALA A 153 -12.00 -18.29 14.65
N ILE A 154 -12.22 -18.41 13.34
CA ILE A 154 -11.82 -17.37 12.37
C ILE A 154 -12.58 -16.07 12.64
N HIS A 155 -13.86 -16.15 13.01
CA HIS A 155 -14.67 -14.98 13.32
C HIS A 155 -14.17 -14.27 14.58
N GLU A 156 -13.83 -15.03 15.63
CA GLU A 156 -13.23 -14.50 16.86
C GLU A 156 -11.83 -13.93 16.59
N GLU A 157 -10.99 -14.59 15.79
CA GLU A 157 -9.67 -14.06 15.38
C GLU A 157 -9.82 -12.78 14.56
N MET A 158 -10.79 -12.71 13.64
CA MET A 158 -11.06 -11.52 12.85
C MET A 158 -11.51 -10.36 13.75
N PHE A 159 -12.36 -10.62 14.75
CA PHE A 159 -12.74 -9.61 15.73
C PHE A 159 -11.58 -9.18 16.62
N TYR A 160 -10.75 -10.13 17.07
CA TYR A 160 -9.55 -9.82 17.84
C TYR A 160 -8.56 -8.97 17.04
N LEU A 161 -8.33 -9.31 15.77
CA LEU A 161 -7.47 -8.54 14.86
C LEU A 161 -8.03 -7.15 14.57
N ARG A 162 -9.34 -7.02 14.32
CA ARG A 162 -10.00 -5.70 14.15
C ARG A 162 -9.91 -4.87 15.42
N ALA A 163 -10.18 -5.43 16.59
CA ALA A 163 -10.08 -4.73 17.87
C ALA A 163 -8.64 -4.25 18.11
N ARG A 164 -7.65 -5.11 17.83
CA ARG A 164 -6.22 -4.75 17.96
C ARG A 164 -5.79 -3.71 16.91
N GLU A 165 -6.34 -3.76 15.69
CA GLU A 165 -6.12 -2.74 14.67
C GLU A 165 -6.76 -1.41 15.07
N GLU A 166 -7.98 -1.41 15.60
CA GLU A 166 -8.66 -0.24 16.15
C GLU A 166 -7.89 0.36 17.33
N GLU A 167 -7.37 -0.45 18.24
CA GLU A 167 -6.48 -0.03 19.32
C GLU A 167 -5.18 0.58 18.77
N MET A 168 -4.55 -0.05 17.77
CA MET A 168 -3.35 0.48 17.12
C MET A 168 -3.65 1.79 16.38
N GLN A 169 -4.79 1.89 15.69
CA GLN A 169 -5.22 3.08 14.97
C GLN A 169 -5.64 4.20 15.93
N GLN A 170 -6.25 3.89 17.07
CA GLN A 170 -6.55 4.86 18.13
C GLN A 170 -5.27 5.32 18.82
N LEU A 171 -4.33 4.42 19.10
CA LEU A 171 -3.00 4.78 19.61
C LEU A 171 -2.27 5.66 18.61
N ASN A 172 -2.30 5.33 17.31
CA ASN A 172 -1.70 6.13 16.24
C ASN A 172 -2.40 7.49 16.08
N ARG A 173 -3.74 7.56 16.12
CA ARG A 173 -4.50 8.83 16.07
C ARG A 173 -4.27 9.69 17.32
N SER A 174 -4.23 9.08 18.50
CA SER A 174 -3.90 9.76 19.77
C SER A 174 -2.45 10.26 19.76
N THR A 175 -1.53 9.44 19.27
CA THR A 175 -0.10 9.80 19.13
C THR A 175 0.08 10.87 18.08
N ASN A 176 -0.62 10.80 16.95
CA ASN A 176 -0.56 11.82 15.90
C ASN A 176 -1.27 13.11 16.31
N SER A 177 -2.36 13.06 17.05
CA SER A 177 -3.04 14.24 17.62
C SER A 177 -2.17 14.91 18.68
N LYS A 178 -1.57 14.13 19.60
CA LYS A 178 -0.59 14.63 20.56
C LYS A 178 0.66 15.16 19.86
N MET A 179 1.15 14.48 18.82
CA MET A 179 2.26 14.94 17.99
C MET A 179 1.91 16.19 17.19
N ALA A 180 0.67 16.35 16.73
CA ALA A 180 0.19 17.55 16.05
C ALA A 180 0.11 18.72 17.04
N GLY A 181 -0.41 18.49 18.25
CA GLY A 181 -0.37 19.46 19.35
C GLY A 181 1.05 19.86 19.74
N LEU A 182 1.97 18.89 19.87
CA LEU A 182 3.39 19.13 20.12
C LEU A 182 4.09 19.80 18.93
N SER A 183 3.69 19.51 17.70
CA SER A 183 4.23 20.16 16.49
C SER A 183 3.69 21.58 16.37
N PHE A 184 2.44 21.84 16.76
CA PHE A 184 1.86 23.18 16.83
C PHE A 184 2.49 24.01 17.96
N LEU A 185 2.68 23.42 19.14
CA LEU A 185 3.48 24.03 20.22
C LEU A 185 4.92 24.28 19.76
N SER A 186 5.52 23.37 19.00
CA SER A 186 6.86 23.52 18.45
C SER A 186 6.96 24.58 17.35
N LEU A 187 5.89 24.80 16.58
CA LEU A 187 5.80 25.84 15.55
C LEU A 187 5.58 27.23 16.17
N VAL A 188 4.85 27.30 17.29
CA VAL A 188 4.67 28.53 18.08
C VAL A 188 5.91 28.85 18.93
N ASN A 189 6.76 27.87 19.25
CA ASN A 189 7.95 28.02 20.10
C ASN A 189 9.29 27.78 19.38
N CYS A 190 9.40 28.23 18.13
CA CYS A 190 10.69 28.63 17.57
C CYS A 190 11.32 29.67 18.54
N VAL A 191 12.48 29.54 19.18
CA VAL A 191 13.65 28.67 19.02
C VAL A 191 14.45 28.74 20.34
N SER A 192 14.56 27.66 21.11
CA SER A 192 15.60 27.56 22.13
C SER A 192 15.90 26.10 22.47
N MET A 193 17.19 25.79 22.62
CA MET A 193 17.66 24.51 23.16
C MET A 193 17.05 24.20 24.54
N SER A 194 16.63 25.20 25.31
CA SER A 194 15.95 25.00 26.59
C SER A 194 14.61 24.27 26.43
N HIS A 195 13.77 24.72 25.51
CA HIS A 195 12.46 24.09 25.24
C HIS A 195 12.62 22.69 24.66
N LEU A 196 13.60 22.47 23.77
CA LEU A 196 13.85 21.13 23.25
C LEU A 196 14.31 20.17 24.36
N LYS A 197 15.16 20.61 25.28
CA LYS A 197 15.56 19.80 26.44
C LYS A 197 14.36 19.47 27.34
N GLN A 198 13.41 20.39 27.51
CA GLN A 198 12.15 20.12 28.21
C GLN A 198 11.29 19.09 27.47
N ILE A 199 11.15 19.21 26.14
CA ILE A 199 10.41 18.24 25.32
C ILE A 199 11.07 16.85 25.39
N HIS A 200 12.40 16.78 25.37
CA HIS A 200 13.11 15.51 25.52
C HIS A 200 12.96 14.94 26.94
N ALA A 201 12.97 15.77 27.98
CA ALA A 201 12.67 15.30 29.34
C ALA A 201 11.23 14.77 29.46
N LEU A 202 10.26 15.46 28.86
CA LEU A 202 8.87 15.03 28.81
C LEU A 202 8.68 13.74 28.01
N SER A 203 9.42 13.53 26.91
CA SER A 203 9.35 12.28 26.16
C SER A 203 9.86 11.09 26.96
N PHE A 204 10.84 11.29 27.84
CA PHE A 204 11.28 10.28 28.79
C PHE A 204 10.21 9.93 29.83
N VAL A 205 9.55 10.95 30.41
CA VAL A 205 8.44 10.75 31.36
C VAL A 205 7.27 10.02 30.69
N ALA A 206 6.97 10.36 29.44
CA ALA A 206 5.92 9.71 28.65
C ALA A 206 6.28 8.31 28.13
N LYS A 207 7.47 7.76 28.49
CA LYS A 207 8.00 6.47 28.01
C LYS A 207 8.16 6.37 26.48
N LEU A 208 8.34 7.52 25.81
CA LEU A 208 8.53 7.62 24.36
C LEU A 208 10.00 7.78 23.95
N GLN A 209 10.95 7.61 24.88
CA GLN A 209 12.37 7.83 24.63
C GLN A 209 12.97 6.96 23.53
N ASN A 210 12.41 5.76 23.32
CA ASN A 210 12.88 4.83 22.27
C ASN A 210 12.03 4.93 21.00
N HIS A 211 11.05 5.82 20.95
CA HIS A 211 10.19 5.95 19.78
C HIS A 211 10.98 6.59 18.64
N HIS A 212 11.18 5.83 17.56
CA HIS A 212 12.05 6.22 16.45
C HIS A 212 11.74 7.64 15.91
N LEU A 213 10.46 7.98 15.74
CA LEU A 213 10.05 9.30 15.24
C LEU A 213 10.40 10.46 16.19
N VAL A 214 10.35 10.23 17.51
CA VAL A 214 10.65 11.27 18.51
C VAL A 214 12.15 11.54 18.51
N LEU A 215 12.95 10.47 18.55
CA LEU A 215 14.41 10.55 18.44
C LEU A 215 14.85 11.21 17.14
N ALA A 216 14.29 10.80 16.00
CA ALA A 216 14.59 11.38 14.69
C ALA A 216 14.32 12.90 14.65
N LYS A 217 13.20 13.36 15.21
CA LYS A 217 12.85 14.79 15.27
C LYS A 217 13.81 15.58 16.16
N ILE A 218 14.10 15.08 17.37
CA ILE A 218 15.02 15.74 18.30
C ILE A 218 16.44 15.78 17.73
N LEU A 219 16.92 14.66 17.16
CA LEU A 219 18.24 14.59 16.54
C LEU A 219 18.35 15.54 15.34
N ARG A 220 17.32 15.59 14.48
CA ARG A 220 17.30 16.50 13.32
C ARG A 220 17.37 17.96 13.73
N PHE A 221 16.61 18.37 14.75
CA PHE A 221 16.68 19.74 15.25
C PHE A 221 18.07 20.04 15.81
N THR A 222 18.59 19.18 16.68
CA THR A 222 19.87 19.41 17.37
C THR A 222 21.08 19.40 16.43
N ALA A 223 21.08 18.56 15.39
CA ALA A 223 22.22 18.43 14.49
C ALA A 223 22.23 19.43 13.33
N VAL A 224 21.05 19.88 12.84
CA VAL A 224 20.96 20.62 11.56
C VAL A 224 20.41 22.04 11.72
N SER A 225 19.66 22.32 12.79
CA SER A 225 19.12 23.67 13.02
C SER A 225 20.23 24.68 13.33
N PRO A 226 20.15 25.93 12.87
CA PRO A 226 21.09 27.00 13.26
C PRO A 226 21.18 27.20 14.78
N SER A 227 20.13 26.84 15.52
CA SER A 227 20.07 26.94 16.97
C SER A 227 20.14 25.58 17.67
N GLY A 228 20.56 24.54 16.95
CA GLY A 228 20.82 23.21 17.49
C GLY A 228 22.17 23.15 18.22
N ASP A 229 22.27 22.25 19.19
CA ASP A 229 23.52 21.89 19.83
C ASP A 229 24.02 20.56 19.25
N LEU A 230 25.00 20.63 18.35
CA LEU A 230 25.56 19.45 17.69
C LEU A 230 26.24 18.49 18.67
N SER A 231 26.81 19.01 19.76
CA SER A 231 27.42 18.16 20.82
C SER A 231 26.34 17.39 21.57
N TYR A 232 25.19 18.02 21.81
CA TYR A 232 24.02 17.35 22.37
C TYR A 232 23.45 16.30 21.41
N ALA A 233 23.39 16.60 20.11
CA ALA A 233 22.97 15.66 19.07
C ALA A 233 23.82 14.38 19.08
N HIS A 234 25.15 14.52 19.18
CA HIS A 234 26.07 13.38 19.23
C HIS A 234 25.82 12.52 20.47
N ARG A 235 25.72 13.13 21.66
CA ARG A 235 25.42 12.38 22.90
C ARG A 235 24.07 11.68 22.86
N LEU A 236 23.09 12.27 22.17
CA LEU A 236 21.79 11.62 21.96
C LEU A 236 21.96 10.39 21.06
N PHE A 237 22.67 10.55 19.94
CA PHE A 237 22.94 9.49 18.98
C PHE A 237 23.64 8.29 19.60
N ASP A 238 24.66 8.51 20.45
CA ASP A 238 25.39 7.44 21.15
C ASP A 238 24.50 6.57 22.04
N LYS A 239 23.35 7.09 22.48
CA LYS A 239 22.39 6.36 23.31
C LYS A 239 21.33 5.61 22.51
N ILE A 240 21.27 5.79 21.19
CA ILE A 240 20.28 5.12 20.34
C ILE A 240 20.79 3.69 20.05
N PRO A 241 20.07 2.64 20.46
CA PRO A 241 20.41 1.29 20.06
C PRO A 241 20.09 1.10 18.58
N GLN A 242 21.05 0.56 17.81
CA GLN A 242 20.88 0.25 16.37
C GLN A 242 20.36 1.44 15.54
N PRO A 243 21.11 2.56 15.46
CA PRO A 243 20.71 3.69 14.64
C PRO A 243 20.63 3.30 13.16
N ASN A 244 19.55 3.72 12.48
CA ASN A 244 19.37 3.47 11.06
C ASN A 244 20.06 4.53 10.18
N THR A 245 20.05 4.30 8.86
CA THR A 245 20.64 5.18 7.84
C THR A 245 20.21 6.64 7.99
N PHE A 246 18.92 6.90 8.27
CA PHE A 246 18.42 8.27 8.46
C PHE A 246 19.08 9.00 9.63
N LEU A 247 19.26 8.33 10.77
CA LEU A 247 19.88 8.94 11.96
C LEU A 247 21.37 9.20 11.72
N TYR A 248 22.09 8.27 11.10
CA TYR A 248 23.48 8.48 10.68
C TYR A 248 23.58 9.68 9.75
N ASN A 249 22.79 9.73 8.68
CA ASN A 249 22.79 10.83 7.71
C ASN A 249 22.50 12.18 8.34
N THR A 250 21.59 12.22 9.31
CA THR A 250 21.26 13.44 10.04
C THR A 250 22.48 14.00 10.77
N LEU A 251 23.22 13.14 11.48
CA LEU A 251 24.39 13.55 12.24
C LEU A 251 25.61 13.84 11.34
N ILE A 252 25.84 12.99 10.33
CA ILE A 252 26.89 13.19 9.30
C ILE A 252 26.70 14.53 8.60
N ARG A 253 25.46 14.90 8.23
CA ARG A 253 25.12 16.20 7.66
C ARG A 253 25.43 17.36 8.60
N GLY A 254 25.10 17.21 9.89
CA GLY A 254 25.38 18.21 10.92
C GLY A 254 26.88 18.51 11.02
N TYR A 255 27.70 17.47 11.12
CA TYR A 255 29.16 17.62 11.15
C TYR A 255 29.75 18.11 9.83
N ALA A 256 29.20 17.71 8.68
CA ALA A 256 29.70 18.15 7.37
C ALA A 256 29.56 19.68 7.20
N LYS A 257 28.58 20.27 7.89
CA LYS A 257 28.34 21.72 7.93
C LYS A 257 29.00 22.44 9.11
N SER A 258 29.52 21.73 10.11
CA SER A 258 30.12 22.34 11.30
C SER A 258 31.58 22.77 11.07
N LEU A 259 32.25 23.21 12.14
CA LEU A 259 33.69 23.45 12.17
C LEU A 259 34.51 22.15 12.30
N TYR A 260 33.86 21.00 12.49
CA TYR A 260 34.51 19.71 12.73
C TYR A 260 34.06 18.63 11.71
N PRO A 261 34.30 18.85 10.40
CA PRO A 261 33.85 17.92 9.35
C PRO A 261 34.51 16.53 9.42
N SER A 262 35.64 16.36 10.11
CA SER A 262 36.29 15.05 10.31
C SER A 262 35.40 14.04 11.03
N TYR A 263 34.52 14.50 11.93
CA TYR A 263 33.56 13.63 12.62
C TYR A 263 32.54 12.98 11.68
N SER A 264 32.21 13.62 10.55
CA SER A 264 31.37 12.99 9.51
C SER A 264 32.01 11.73 8.94
N VAL A 265 33.34 11.74 8.75
CA VAL A 265 34.09 10.58 8.25
C VAL A 265 34.07 9.46 9.29
N ASN A 266 34.28 9.79 10.57
CA ASN A 266 34.23 8.82 11.66
C ASN A 266 32.84 8.17 11.78
N LEU A 267 31.77 8.97 11.69
CA LEU A 267 30.39 8.49 11.72
C LEU A 267 30.05 7.59 10.53
N PHE A 268 30.53 7.93 9.34
CA PHE A 268 30.36 7.08 8.15
C PHE A 268 31.10 5.74 8.30
N ASN A 269 32.31 5.74 8.85
CA ASN A 269 33.04 4.51 9.15
C ASN A 269 32.35 3.68 10.23
N GLN A 270 31.78 4.32 11.25
CA GLN A 270 30.96 3.67 12.28
C GLN A 270 29.71 3.03 11.67
N MET A 271 29.03 3.72 10.75
CA MET A 271 27.89 3.21 10.00
C MET A 271 28.23 1.91 9.25
N ARG A 272 29.34 1.91 8.50
CA ARG A 272 29.88 0.72 7.81
C ARG A 272 30.17 -0.44 8.76
N ARG A 273 30.90 -0.17 9.86
CA ARG A 273 31.24 -1.17 10.88
C ARG A 273 30.00 -1.75 11.56
N SER A 274 28.95 -0.96 11.68
CA SER A 274 27.66 -1.36 12.24
C SER A 274 26.76 -2.08 11.24
N ARG A 275 27.24 -2.34 10.01
CA ARG A 275 26.47 -2.97 8.91
C ARG A 275 25.17 -2.24 8.58
N VAL A 276 25.20 -0.91 8.64
CA VAL A 276 24.11 -0.06 8.19
C VAL A 276 24.50 0.47 6.82
N ASP A 277 23.67 0.18 5.81
CA ASP A 277 24.01 0.48 4.42
C ASP A 277 23.97 1.99 4.13
N PRO A 278 25.08 2.56 3.65
CA PRO A 278 25.11 3.92 3.12
C PRO A 278 24.19 4.10 1.92
N ASP A 279 23.50 5.24 1.89
CA ASP A 279 22.68 5.68 0.76
C ASP A 279 23.31 6.88 0.03
N GLU A 280 22.62 7.36 -1.01
CA GLU A 280 23.01 8.55 -1.77
C GLU A 280 23.30 9.77 -0.89
N TYR A 281 22.51 10.00 0.16
CA TYR A 281 22.71 11.11 1.09
C TYR A 281 23.99 10.94 1.93
N SER A 282 24.28 9.71 2.35
CA SER A 282 25.46 9.36 3.13
C SER A 282 26.74 9.79 2.38
N PHE A 283 26.81 9.42 1.10
CA PHE A 283 27.95 9.75 0.23
C PHE A 283 28.04 11.25 -0.05
N ASN A 284 26.92 11.90 -0.37
CA ASN A 284 26.87 13.35 -0.57
C ASN A 284 27.44 14.13 0.64
N PHE A 285 27.01 13.80 1.86
CA PHE A 285 27.53 14.47 3.05
C PHE A 285 28.99 14.12 3.34
N LEU A 286 29.41 12.88 3.10
CA LEU A 286 30.79 12.44 3.29
C LEU A 286 31.77 13.20 2.38
N ILE A 287 31.47 13.28 1.07
CA ILE A 287 32.35 13.96 0.11
C ILE A 287 32.44 15.45 0.47
N LYS A 288 31.32 16.08 0.83
CA LYS A 288 31.28 17.47 1.29
C LYS A 288 32.07 17.71 2.58
N ALA A 289 32.04 16.77 3.51
CA ALA A 289 32.87 16.86 4.71
C ALA A 289 34.36 16.76 4.36
N ARG A 290 34.74 15.80 3.52
CA ARG A 290 36.13 15.57 3.10
C ARG A 290 36.74 16.77 2.35
N SER A 291 35.99 17.44 1.48
CA SER A 291 36.48 18.65 0.83
C SER A 291 36.82 19.75 1.85
N ARG A 292 36.01 19.91 2.89
CA ARG A 292 36.26 20.88 3.96
C ARG A 292 37.38 20.49 4.91
N VAL A 293 37.54 19.20 5.22
CA VAL A 293 38.67 18.69 6.00
C VAL A 293 39.98 19.04 5.28
N ARG A 294 40.08 18.73 3.99
CA ARG A 294 41.26 19.05 3.18
C ARG A 294 41.58 20.53 3.15
N ALA A 295 40.57 21.40 2.97
CA ALA A 295 40.74 22.84 3.01
C ALA A 295 41.30 23.35 4.36
N SER A 296 40.95 22.67 5.47
CA SER A 296 41.45 23.02 6.81
C SER A 296 42.87 22.49 7.07
N GLU A 297 43.27 21.40 6.42
CA GLU A 297 44.57 20.73 6.60
C GLU A 297 45.67 21.25 5.66
N VAL A 298 45.37 22.17 4.73
CA VAL A 298 46.36 22.75 3.78
C VAL A 298 47.54 23.44 4.50
N HIS A 299 47.41 23.75 5.79
CA HIS A 299 48.50 24.31 6.60
C HIS A 299 49.49 23.29 7.19
N ASP A 300 49.20 21.98 7.17
CA ASP A 300 50.10 20.96 7.72
C ASP A 300 50.30 19.81 6.71
N ARG A 301 51.33 19.94 5.88
CA ARG A 301 51.72 18.95 4.85
C ARG A 301 52.35 17.71 5.49
N GLY A 302 51.61 16.95 6.28
CA GLY A 302 52.20 15.83 6.98
C GLY A 302 51.27 14.94 7.79
N SER A 303 50.21 14.36 7.20
CA SER A 303 49.73 13.08 7.73
C SER A 303 48.92 12.28 6.71
N GLY A 304 49.42 11.08 6.43
CA GLY A 304 48.79 10.09 5.54
C GLY A 304 47.57 9.44 6.17
N GLY A 305 46.45 10.16 6.19
CA GLY A 305 45.13 9.57 6.48
C GLY A 305 44.66 8.70 5.31
N GLU A 306 44.25 7.46 5.61
CA GLU A 306 43.73 6.46 4.67
C GLU A 306 42.92 7.07 3.53
N ARG A 307 43.48 6.99 2.33
CA ARG A 307 42.81 7.36 1.08
C ARG A 307 41.84 6.25 0.70
N ASP A 308 40.77 6.08 1.48
CA ASP A 308 39.64 5.28 1.04
C ASP A 308 38.94 6.14 -0.05
N GLU A 309 39.37 5.97 -1.30
CA GLU A 309 38.87 6.66 -2.49
C GLU A 309 37.45 6.18 -2.79
N ILE A 310 36.50 6.67 -1.99
CA ILE A 310 35.09 6.56 -2.29
C ILE A 310 34.81 7.53 -3.44
N HIS A 311 35.03 7.03 -4.65
CA HIS A 311 34.68 7.65 -5.92
C HIS A 311 33.36 7.08 -6.43
N GLY A 312 32.76 7.72 -7.44
CA GLY A 312 31.47 7.30 -8.00
C GLY A 312 31.42 5.82 -8.38
N ALA A 313 32.50 5.27 -8.96
CA ALA A 313 32.57 3.85 -9.29
C ALA A 313 32.63 2.90 -8.07
N THR A 314 33.19 3.31 -6.92
CA THR A 314 33.19 2.52 -5.67
C THR A 314 31.79 2.51 -5.06
N MET A 315 31.06 3.64 -5.14
CA MET A 315 29.67 3.73 -4.67
C MET A 315 28.75 2.77 -5.44
N GLU A 316 28.88 2.72 -6.77
CA GLU A 316 28.04 1.85 -7.59
C GLU A 316 28.44 0.38 -7.43
N ARG A 317 29.75 0.06 -7.45
CA ARG A 317 30.24 -1.32 -7.33
C ARG A 317 29.94 -1.93 -5.95
N ASP A 318 30.22 -1.21 -4.87
CA ASP A 318 30.19 -1.78 -3.52
C ASP A 318 28.85 -1.58 -2.80
N TYR A 319 28.05 -0.59 -3.23
CA TYR A 319 26.79 -0.22 -2.56
C TYR A 319 25.60 -0.11 -3.51
N GLY A 320 25.78 -0.27 -4.83
CA GLY A 320 24.70 -0.10 -5.81
C GLY A 320 24.17 1.34 -5.92
N VAL A 321 24.90 2.33 -5.39
CA VAL A 321 24.48 3.73 -5.38
C VAL A 321 25.07 4.44 -6.59
N LYS A 322 24.22 4.86 -7.52
CA LYS A 322 24.63 5.63 -8.69
C LYS A 322 25.08 7.03 -8.29
N ALA A 323 26.26 7.44 -8.76
CA ALA A 323 26.75 8.79 -8.54
C ALA A 323 25.90 9.81 -9.32
N ASN A 324 25.47 10.87 -8.63
CA ASN A 324 24.70 11.96 -9.23
C ASN A 324 25.59 13.20 -9.49
N ILE A 325 24.97 14.23 -10.04
CA ILE A 325 25.59 15.50 -10.39
C ILE A 325 26.24 16.25 -9.20
N GLU A 326 25.62 16.17 -8.01
CA GLU A 326 26.13 16.77 -6.77
C GLU A 326 27.39 16.05 -6.28
N HIS A 327 27.46 14.72 -6.45
CA HIS A 327 28.64 13.93 -6.12
C HIS A 327 29.84 14.38 -6.96
N TYR A 328 29.67 14.48 -8.29
CA TYR A 328 30.73 14.93 -9.19
C TYR A 328 31.18 16.36 -8.89
N GLY A 329 30.25 17.29 -8.65
CA GLY A 329 30.58 18.66 -8.24
C GLY A 329 31.43 18.72 -6.98
N CYS A 330 31.12 17.89 -5.97
CA CYS A 330 31.91 17.83 -4.75
C CYS A 330 33.30 17.22 -4.95
N VAL A 331 33.42 16.16 -5.78
CA VAL A 331 34.70 15.53 -6.11
C VAL A 331 35.60 16.49 -6.89
N ILE A 332 35.03 17.25 -7.83
CA ILE A 332 35.79 18.20 -8.66
C ILE A 332 36.24 19.40 -7.85
N ASN A 333 35.40 19.92 -6.95
CA ASN A 333 35.83 20.93 -5.99
C ASN A 333 36.97 20.40 -5.09
N MET A 334 36.92 19.12 -4.68
CA MET A 334 37.98 18.51 -3.87
C MET A 334 39.30 18.35 -4.66
N LEU A 335 39.25 17.90 -5.92
CA LEU A 335 40.43 17.79 -6.78
C LEU A 335 41.01 19.16 -7.09
N GLY A 336 40.14 20.13 -7.37
CA GLY A 336 40.49 21.54 -7.57
C GLY A 336 41.23 22.12 -6.37
N GLN A 337 40.68 22.00 -5.15
CA GLN A 337 41.33 22.44 -3.91
C GLN A 337 42.65 21.70 -3.59
N ALA A 338 42.85 20.50 -4.15
CA ALA A 338 44.09 19.75 -4.01
C ALA A 338 45.13 20.11 -5.09
N GLY A 339 44.82 21.03 -6.01
CA GLY A 339 45.67 21.39 -7.15
C GLY A 339 45.78 20.29 -8.21
N GLN A 340 44.98 19.22 -8.13
CA GLN A 340 44.98 18.12 -9.10
C GLN A 340 44.05 18.47 -10.28
N LEU A 341 44.38 19.56 -10.98
CA LEU A 341 43.53 20.14 -12.03
C LEU A 341 43.34 19.21 -13.23
N ASP A 342 44.38 18.48 -13.65
CA ASP A 342 44.29 17.53 -14.77
C ASP A 342 43.26 16.43 -14.50
N LYS A 343 43.30 15.81 -13.31
CA LYS A 343 42.32 14.79 -12.90
C LYS A 343 40.91 15.36 -12.78
N ALA A 344 40.78 16.61 -12.34
CA ALA A 344 39.51 17.29 -12.27
C ALA A 344 38.91 17.51 -13.66
N TYR A 345 39.75 17.89 -14.64
CA TYR A 345 39.36 18.02 -16.04
C TYR A 345 38.97 16.68 -16.67
N GLU A 346 39.80 15.65 -16.55
CA GLU A 346 39.52 14.29 -17.06
C GLU A 346 38.19 13.76 -16.53
N LEU A 347 37.95 13.91 -15.21
CA LEU A 347 36.68 13.50 -14.61
C LEU A 347 35.51 14.31 -15.18
N THR A 348 35.67 15.63 -15.33
CA THR A 348 34.62 16.50 -15.88
C THR A 348 34.27 16.12 -17.32
N ASP A 349 35.27 15.86 -18.16
CA ASP A 349 35.12 15.51 -19.57
C ASP A 349 34.53 14.11 -19.75
N SER A 350 34.80 13.19 -18.82
CA SER A 350 34.25 11.83 -18.84
C SER A 350 32.76 11.73 -18.46
N LEU A 351 32.15 12.81 -17.96
CA LEU A 351 30.76 12.76 -17.50
C LEU A 351 29.78 12.60 -18.70
N PRO A 352 28.95 11.55 -18.72
CA PRO A 352 28.05 11.25 -19.84
C PRO A 352 26.82 12.18 -19.92
N ILE A 353 26.81 13.29 -19.17
CA ILE A 353 25.67 14.22 -19.10
C ILE A 353 26.11 15.57 -19.70
N PRO A 354 25.73 15.86 -20.96
CA PRO A 354 25.95 17.18 -21.55
C PRO A 354 25.05 18.19 -20.83
N GLY A 355 25.64 19.06 -20.00
CA GLY A 355 24.90 20.18 -19.42
C GLY A 355 25.17 20.53 -17.96
N ASN A 356 26.17 19.94 -17.28
CA ASN A 356 26.46 20.41 -15.93
C ASN A 356 27.46 21.57 -15.87
N GLU A 357 26.97 22.75 -16.23
CA GLU A 357 27.65 24.03 -16.02
C GLU A 357 28.26 24.15 -14.61
N VAL A 358 27.55 23.71 -13.57
CA VAL A 358 28.00 23.85 -12.16
C VAL A 358 29.34 23.15 -11.91
N VAL A 359 29.59 22.03 -12.58
CA VAL A 359 30.87 21.30 -12.46
C VAL A 359 31.98 22.04 -13.19
N TRP A 360 31.73 22.50 -14.41
CA TRP A 360 32.70 23.27 -15.18
C TRP A 360 33.02 24.62 -14.51
N GLU A 361 32.04 25.27 -13.89
CA GLU A 361 32.22 26.48 -13.07
C GLU A 361 33.09 26.21 -11.83
N ALA A 362 32.90 25.07 -11.17
CA ALA A 362 33.74 24.66 -10.05
C ALA A 362 35.19 24.46 -10.49
N LEU A 363 35.41 23.86 -11.67
CA LEU A 363 36.74 23.71 -12.25
C LEU A 363 37.36 25.05 -12.65
N LEU A 364 36.58 25.96 -13.26
CA LEU A 364 37.05 27.32 -13.60
C LEU A 364 37.47 28.10 -12.34
N THR A 365 36.72 27.94 -11.26
CA THR A 365 37.06 28.53 -9.96
C THR A 365 38.39 28.00 -9.43
N ALA A 366 38.66 26.69 -9.59
CA ALA A 366 39.95 26.11 -9.23
C ALA A 366 41.08 26.64 -10.13
N CYS A 367 40.87 26.75 -11.45
CA CYS A 367 41.86 27.33 -12.37
C CYS A 367 42.23 28.75 -11.96
N ARG A 368 41.24 29.55 -11.50
CA ARG A 368 41.50 30.89 -10.94
C ARG A 368 42.36 30.86 -9.69
N THR A 369 42.12 29.92 -8.78
CA THR A 369 42.92 29.81 -7.55
C THR A 369 44.38 29.47 -7.81
N TYR A 370 44.65 28.61 -8.80
CA TYR A 370 46.02 28.18 -9.15
C TYR A 370 46.66 28.94 -10.31
N CYS A 371 45.96 29.94 -10.86
CA CYS A 371 46.40 30.71 -12.02
C CYS A 371 46.76 29.83 -13.25
N ASP A 372 46.04 28.72 -13.44
CA ASP A 372 46.20 27.86 -14.62
C ASP A 372 45.42 28.44 -15.80
N VAL A 373 46.13 29.24 -16.60
CA VAL A 373 45.58 29.95 -17.75
C VAL A 373 45.16 28.99 -18.87
N VAL A 374 46.00 28.00 -19.17
CA VAL A 374 45.78 27.09 -20.31
C VAL A 374 44.54 26.24 -20.07
N LEU A 375 44.36 25.75 -18.85
CA LEU A 375 43.16 25.00 -18.51
C LEU A 375 41.92 25.91 -18.46
N ALA A 376 42.05 27.13 -17.92
CA ALA A 376 40.96 28.09 -17.87
C ALA A 376 40.39 28.42 -19.25
N GLU A 377 41.24 28.63 -20.26
CA GLU A 377 40.81 28.87 -21.65
C GLU A 377 39.98 27.71 -22.21
N ARG A 378 40.44 26.47 -22.00
CA ARG A 378 39.73 25.26 -22.45
C ARG A 378 38.38 25.12 -21.76
N VAL A 379 38.32 25.41 -20.45
CA VAL A 379 37.09 25.35 -19.65
C VAL A 379 36.10 26.43 -20.08
N VAL A 380 36.55 27.68 -20.30
CA VAL A 380 35.69 28.78 -20.74
C VAL A 380 35.11 28.50 -22.12
N LYS A 381 35.93 28.00 -23.07
CA LYS A 381 35.44 27.59 -24.38
C LYS A 381 34.33 26.53 -24.27
N LYS A 382 34.51 25.53 -23.41
CA LYS A 382 33.49 24.51 -23.13
C LYS A 382 32.23 25.08 -22.48
N LEU A 383 32.36 26.02 -21.55
CA LEU A 383 31.25 26.69 -20.90
C LEU A 383 30.44 27.54 -21.89
N SER A 384 31.10 28.29 -22.79
CA SER A 384 30.43 29.07 -23.84
C SER A 384 29.72 28.17 -24.86
N GLU A 385 30.28 27.00 -25.20
CA GLU A 385 29.59 25.99 -26.04
C GLU A 385 28.31 25.45 -25.36
N LEU A 386 28.29 25.37 -24.02
CA LEU A 386 27.15 24.86 -23.24
C LEU A 386 26.09 25.93 -22.95
N ARG A 387 26.50 27.16 -22.66
CA ARG A 387 25.63 28.32 -22.39
C ARG A 387 26.20 29.60 -23.02
N PRO A 388 25.78 29.92 -24.25
CA PRO A 388 26.17 31.17 -24.90
C PRO A 388 25.69 32.42 -24.14
N ASP A 389 24.54 32.34 -23.45
CA ASP A 389 23.95 33.50 -22.75
C ASP A 389 24.82 34.00 -21.57
N ASP A 390 25.58 33.11 -20.93
CA ASP A 390 26.45 33.42 -19.78
C ASP A 390 27.91 33.68 -20.20
N GLU A 391 28.19 33.74 -21.50
CA GLU A 391 29.55 33.85 -22.07
C GLU A 391 30.35 35.01 -21.46
N VAL A 392 29.73 36.19 -21.35
CA VAL A 392 30.35 37.40 -20.76
C VAL A 392 30.83 37.14 -19.32
N ARG A 393 30.08 36.36 -18.53
CA ARG A 393 30.45 36.02 -17.15
C ARG A 393 31.69 35.13 -17.13
N TYR A 394 31.82 34.16 -18.02
CA TYR A 394 32.97 33.26 -18.06
C TYR A 394 34.23 33.99 -18.53
N TYR A 395 34.14 34.84 -19.56
CA TYR A 395 35.28 35.65 -20.01
C TYR A 395 35.73 36.69 -18.97
N ASN A 396 34.81 37.23 -18.15
CA ASN A 396 35.20 38.06 -17.01
C ASN A 396 36.01 37.27 -15.96
N VAL A 397 35.69 36.00 -15.72
CA VAL A 397 36.51 35.15 -14.84
C VAL A 397 37.87 34.91 -15.49
N LEU A 398 37.92 34.57 -16.78
CA LEU A 398 39.16 34.36 -17.53
C LEU A 398 40.07 35.61 -17.52
N TYR A 399 39.50 36.79 -17.72
CA TYR A 399 40.18 38.07 -17.61
C TYR A 399 40.88 38.22 -16.26
N ASN A 400 40.19 37.93 -15.16
CA ASN A 400 40.77 37.99 -13.82
C ASN A 400 41.93 36.98 -13.64
N ILE A 401 41.87 35.83 -14.30
CA ILE A 401 42.95 34.83 -14.31
C ILE A 401 44.15 35.36 -15.09
N TYR A 402 43.95 35.95 -16.28
CA TYR A 402 45.03 36.57 -17.05
C TYR A 402 45.72 37.69 -16.29
N VAL A 403 44.94 38.55 -15.60
CA VAL A 403 45.49 39.62 -14.74
C VAL A 403 46.32 39.01 -13.61
N ALA A 404 45.80 38.00 -12.90
CA ALA A 404 46.52 37.33 -11.82
C ALA A 404 47.81 36.63 -12.30
N ALA A 405 47.82 36.12 -13.53
CA ALA A 405 48.97 35.46 -14.15
C ALA A 405 49.96 36.43 -14.83
N GLY A 406 49.68 37.74 -14.88
CA GLY A 406 50.54 38.74 -15.53
C GLY A 406 50.55 38.69 -17.06
N ARG A 407 49.52 38.10 -17.68
CA ARG A 407 49.36 37.91 -19.14
C ARG A 407 48.79 39.18 -19.80
N THR A 408 49.63 40.19 -20.00
CA THR A 408 49.19 41.54 -20.42
C THR A 408 48.69 41.63 -21.86
N ALA A 409 49.10 40.74 -22.76
CA ALA A 409 48.64 40.74 -24.15
C ALA A 409 47.18 40.26 -24.21
N GLU A 410 46.90 39.13 -23.57
CA GLU A 410 45.61 38.46 -23.49
C GLU A 410 44.59 39.32 -22.71
N VAL A 411 45.03 40.02 -21.66
CA VAL A 411 44.21 41.04 -20.95
C VAL A 411 43.72 42.14 -21.90
N ASN A 412 44.58 42.62 -22.80
CA ASN A 412 44.22 43.68 -23.74
C ASN A 412 43.30 43.18 -24.85
N GLU A 413 43.50 41.94 -25.30
CA GLU A 413 42.65 41.26 -26.28
C GLU A 413 41.22 41.10 -25.75
N VAL A 414 41.06 40.48 -24.57
CA VAL A 414 39.75 40.28 -23.92
C VAL A 414 39.07 41.61 -23.61
N ARG A 415 39.83 42.66 -23.25
CA ARG A 415 39.29 44.02 -23.04
C ARG A 415 38.80 44.65 -24.35
N SER A 416 39.47 44.39 -25.47
CA SER A 416 39.07 44.91 -26.78
C SER A 416 37.83 44.20 -27.33
N GLU A 417 37.69 42.90 -27.08
CA GLU A 417 36.54 42.10 -27.52
C GLU A 417 35.28 42.35 -26.66
N ASN A 418 35.42 42.45 -25.33
CA ASN A 418 34.28 42.66 -24.43
C ASN A 418 33.76 44.10 -24.36
N HIS A 419 34.49 45.08 -24.93
CA HIS A 419 33.98 46.45 -25.07
C HIS A 419 32.74 46.56 -25.97
N LEU A 420 32.44 45.52 -26.77
CA LEU A 420 31.23 45.42 -27.61
C LEU A 420 30.00 44.85 -26.87
N LEU A 421 30.16 44.33 -25.66
CA LEU A 421 29.09 43.66 -24.89
C LEU A 421 28.77 44.33 -23.53
N LEU A 422 29.39 45.49 -23.25
CA LEU A 422 29.23 46.27 -22.01
C LEU A 422 28.40 47.57 -22.21
N CYS A 423 27.46 47.58 -23.17
CA CYS A 423 26.39 48.60 -23.25
C CYS A 423 25.06 48.04 -22.77
#